data_AF-A0A411X349-F1
#
_entry.id   AF-A0A411X349-F1
#
_cell.length_a   1.000
_cell.length_b   1.000
_cell.length_c   1.000
_cell.angle_alpha   90.00
_cell.angle_beta   90.00
_cell.angle_gamma   90.00
#
_symmetry.space_group_name_H-M   'P 1'
#
loop_
_entity.id
_entity.type
_entity.pdbx_description
1 polymer ?
#
loop_
_entity_poly.entity_id
_entity_poly.type
_entity_poly.pdbx_seq_one_letter_code
_entity_poly.pdbx_strand_id
1 'polypeptide(L)' 'MKASMFLALKYERMFMRLDEICAEIDMAVGTARNKLCAGTFPIPTRKSGKFVIADVRDVGQYIDDCRRQSA' A
#
# COMPACT_ATOMS: atom_id res chain seq x y z
N MET A 1 2.66 4.97 17.41
CA MET A 1 2.58 5.85 16.23
C MET A 1 1.83 5.08 15.14
N LYS A 2 0.82 5.66 14.50
CA LYS A 2 0.09 4.99 13.40
C LYS A 2 0.99 4.86 12.18
N ALA A 3 0.95 3.72 11.48
CA ALA A 3 1.78 3.49 10.29
C ALA A 3 1.55 4.56 9.21
N SER A 4 0.31 5.04 9.06
CA SER A 4 -0.03 6.11 8.12
C SER A 4 0.75 7.41 8.36
N MET A 5 1.05 7.76 9.61
CA MET A 5 1.78 8.98 9.95
C MET A 5 3.26 8.85 9.59
N PHE A 6 3.85 7.67 9.80
CA PHE A 6 5.21 7.36 9.39
C PHE A 6 5.36 7.42 7.86
N LEU A 7 4.44 6.78 7.13
CA LEU A 7 4.45 6.77 5.67
C LEU A 7 4.27 8.18 5.08
N ALA A 8 3.40 9.00 5.65
CA ALA A 8 3.19 10.38 5.16
C ALA A 8 4.45 11.24 5.34
N LEU A 9 5.18 11.05 6.44
CA LEU A 9 6.48 11.71 6.67
C LEU A 9 7.56 11.20 5.73
N LYS A 10 7.61 9.88 5.47
CA LYS A 10 8.63 9.25 4.60
C LYS A 10 8.51 9.67 3.14
N TYR A 11 7.28 9.75 2.61
CA TYR A 11 7.03 10.02 1.18
C TYR A 11 6.65 11.47 0.88
N GLU A 12 6.50 12.32 1.90
CA GLU A 12 6.13 13.74 1.81
C GLU A 12 4.86 14.01 0.97
N ARG A 13 3.97 13.02 0.89
CA ARG A 13 2.73 13.08 0.12
C ARG A 13 1.70 12.09 0.66
N MET A 14 0.44 12.30 0.31
CA MET A 14 -0.69 11.49 0.80
C MET A 14 -0.99 10.24 -0.06
N PHE A 15 -0.16 9.93 -1.05
CA PHE A 15 -0.33 8.75 -1.90
C PHE A 15 0.98 8.00 -2.15
N MET A 16 0.87 6.69 -2.30
CA MET A 16 2.00 5.82 -2.62
C MET A 16 1.77 5.16 -3.96
N ARG A 17 2.85 4.97 -4.72
CA ARG A 17 2.82 4.20 -5.98
C ARG A 17 2.94 2.71 -5.70
N LEU A 18 2.49 1.89 -6.64
CA LEU A 18 2.48 0.42 -6.47
C LEU A 18 3.82 -0.17 -6.05
N ASP A 19 4.92 0.30 -6.63
CA ASP A 19 6.29 -0.11 -6.28
C ASP A 19 6.66 0.23 -4.84
N GLU A 20 6.28 1.41 -4.35
CA GLU A 20 6.50 1.83 -2.97
C GLU A 20 5.63 1.04 -1.99
N ILE A 21 4.35 0.82 -2.34
CA ILE A 21 3.44 -0.02 -1.55
C ILE A 21 4.04 -1.42 -1.41
N CYS A 22 4.49 -2.00 -2.52
CA CYS A 22 5.13 -3.31 -2.59
C CYS A 22 6.37 -3.39 -1.69
N ALA A 23 7.20 -2.34 -1.66
CA ALA A 23 8.37 -2.28 -0.81
C ALA A 23 8.00 -2.25 0.69
N GLU A 24 6.94 -1.53 1.08
CA GLU A 24 6.54 -1.44 2.49
C GLU A 24 5.81 -2.69 3.01
N ILE A 25 5.09 -3.42 2.14
CA ILE A 25 4.35 -4.63 2.54
C ILE A 25 5.08 -5.93 2.21
N ASP A 26 6.34 -5.82 1.77
CA ASP A 26 7.20 -6.93 1.34
C ASP A 26 6.51 -7.87 0.32
N MET A 27 5.98 -7.28 -0.76
CA MET A 27 5.31 -8.00 -1.84
C MET A 27 5.99 -7.72 -3.18
N ALA A 28 6.30 -8.77 -3.94
CA ALA A 28 6.84 -8.59 -5.29
C ALA A 28 5.83 -7.86 -6.21
N VAL A 29 6.30 -6.88 -6.99
CA VAL A 29 5.46 -6.06 -7.89
C VAL A 29 4.69 -6.92 -8.90
N GLY A 30 5.30 -8.00 -9.40
CA GLY A 30 4.62 -8.96 -10.30
C GLY A 30 3.42 -9.61 -9.63
N THR A 31 3.59 -10.08 -8.39
CA THR A 31 2.51 -10.64 -7.58
C THR A 31 1.41 -9.60 -7.29
N ALA A 32 1.80 -8.37 -6.95
CA ALA A 32 0.85 -7.29 -6.72
C ALA A 32 0.02 -6.97 -7.98
N ARG A 33 0.65 -6.94 -9.16
CA ARG A 33 -0.05 -6.77 -10.45
C ARG A 33 -1.00 -7.92 -10.73
N ASN A 34 -0.60 -9.17 -10.48
CA ASN A 34 -1.48 -10.33 -10.64
C ASN A 34 -2.70 -10.22 -9.71
N LYS A 35 -2.51 -9.83 -8.45
CA LYS A 35 -3.60 -9.59 -7.49
C LYS A 35 -4.51 -8.43 -7.91
N LEU A 36 -3.95 -7.35 -8.44
CA LEU A 36 -4.75 -6.23 -8.98
C LEU A 36 -5.60 -6.67 -10.16
N CYS A 37 -5.03 -7.42 -11.12
CA CYS A 37 -5.77 -7.97 -12.25
C CYS A 37 -6.87 -8.94 -11.79
N ALA A 38 -6.61 -9.73 -10.75
CA ALA A 38 -7.57 -10.65 -10.16
C ALA A 38 -8.60 -9.97 -9.24
N GLY A 39 -8.48 -8.67 -8.96
CA GLY A 39 -9.34 -7.96 -8.01
C GLY A 39 -9.15 -8.36 -6.54
N THR A 40 -8.04 -9.04 -6.22
CA THR A 40 -7.74 -9.58 -4.87
C THR A 40 -6.61 -8.84 -4.16
N PHE A 41 -6.23 -7.66 -4.66
CA PHE A 41 -5.22 -6.83 -3.99
C PHE A 41 -5.79 -6.28 -2.67
N PRO A 42 -5.07 -6.44 -1.55
CA PRO A 42 -5.65 -6.23 -0.21
C PRO A 42 -5.83 -4.75 0.17
N ILE A 43 -5.17 -3.83 -0.55
CA ILE A 43 -5.23 -2.39 -0.27
C ILE A 43 -6.05 -1.72 -1.37
N PRO A 44 -7.03 -0.86 -1.03
CA PRO A 44 -7.72 -0.05 -2.02
C PRO A 44 -6.75 0.76 -2.88
N THR A 45 -6.85 0.61 -4.20
CA THR A 45 -6.00 1.33 -5.16
C THR A 45 -6.84 2.01 -6.22
N ARG A 46 -6.28 3.06 -6.83
CA ARG A 46 -6.86 3.74 -7.99
C ARG A 46 -5.81 3.97 -9.06
N LYS A 47 -6.26 4.14 -10.30
CA LYS A 47 -5.39 4.58 -11.40
C LYS A 47 -5.23 6.10 -11.37
N SER A 48 -4.00 6.57 -11.58
CA SER A 48 -3.65 7.97 -11.79
C SER A 48 -2.70 8.06 -12.97
N GLY A 49 -3.25 8.33 -14.16
CA GLY A 49 -2.53 8.21 -15.42
C GLY A 49 -2.02 6.78 -15.63
N LYS A 50 -0.71 6.62 -15.84
CA LYS A 50 -0.07 5.31 -16.01
C LYS A 50 0.22 4.57 -14.70
N PHE A 51 0.03 5.21 -13.55
CA PHE A 51 0.39 4.66 -12.25
C PHE A 51 -0.83 4.07 -11.53
N VAL A 52 -0.60 3.02 -10.76
CA VAL A 52 -1.51 2.56 -9.72
C VAL A 52 -1.03 3.15 -8.40
N ILE A 53 -1.94 3.82 -7.69
CA ILE A 53 -1.65 4.50 -6.43
C ILE A 53 -2.64 4.09 -5.34
N ALA A 54 -2.21 4.15 -4.08
CA ALA A 54 -3.06 4.04 -2.90
C ALA A 54 -2.89 5.26 -2.01
N ASP A 55 -3.90 5.55 -1.17
CA ASP A 55 -3.76 6.55 -0.12
C ASP A 55 -2.86 6.01 1.00
N VAL A 56 -2.02 6.87 1.57
CA VAL A 56 -1.13 6.51 2.67
C VAL A 56 -1.91 5.98 3.89
N ARG A 57 -3.14 6.46 4.10
CA ARG A 57 -4.01 6.01 5.20
C ARG A 57 -4.42 4.55 5.02
N ASP A 58 -4.76 4.14 3.81
CA ASP A 58 -5.19 2.78 3.50
C ASP A 58 -4.02 1.79 3.63
N VAL A 59 -2.85 2.17 3.12
CA VAL A 59 -1.61 1.38 3.28
C VAL A 59 -1.23 1.25 4.75
N GLY A 60 -1.28 2.36 5.49
CA GLY A 60 -1.00 2.36 6.93
C GLY A 60 -1.98 1.48 7.71
N GLN A 61 -3.27 1.53 7.37
CA GLN A 61 -4.29 0.70 8.01
C GLN A 61 -4.02 -0.79 7.78
N TYR A 62 -3.66 -1.19 6.56
CA TYR A 62 -3.27 -2.57 6.25
C TYR A 62 -2.06 -3.04 7.07
N ILE A 63 -1.02 -2.23 7.20
CA ILE A 63 0.16 -2.56 8.02
C ILE A 63 -0.22 -2.72 9.50
N ASP A 64 -1.03 -1.80 10.02
CA ASP A 64 -1.51 -1.86 11.40
C ASP A 64 -2.40 -3.10 11.66
N ASP A 65 -3.16 -3.55 10.67
CA ASP A 65 -3.99 -4.76 10.75
C ASP A 65 -3.15 -6.04 10.66
N CYS A 66 -2.16 -6.11 9.77
CA CYS A 66 -1.19 -7.21 9.74
C CYS A 66 -0.46 -7.35 11.08
N ARG A 67 -0.07 -6.22 11.70
CA ARG A 67 0.57 -6.24 13.02
C ARG A 67 -0.36 -6.80 14.10
N ARG A 68 -1.65 -6.48 14.06
CA ARG A 68 -2.64 -6.98 15.03
C ARG A 68 -2.92 -8.48 14.90
N GLN A 69 -2.85 -9.03 13.69
CA GLN A 69 -3.07 -10.46 13.45
C GLN A 69 -1.87 -11.32 13.87
N SER A 70 -0.66 -10.75 13.87
CA SER A 70 0.57 -11.42 14.26
C SER A 70 0.88 -11.33 15.76
N ALA A 71 -0.01 -10.74 16.57
CA ALA A 71 0.11 -10.55 18.01
C ALA A 71 -0.90 -11.44 18.75
#